data_AF-A0A9Q9HEP8-F1
#
_entry.id   AF-A0A9Q9HEP8-F1
#
_cell.length_a   1.000
_cell.length_b   1.000
_cell.length_c   1.000
_cell.angle_alpha   90.00
_cell.angle_beta   90.00
_cell.angle_gamma   90.00
#
_symmetry.space_group_name_H-M   'P 1'
#
loop_
_entity.id
_entity.type
_entity.pdbx_description
1 polymer ?
#
loop_
_entity_poly.entity_id
_entity_poly.type
_entity_poly.pdbx_seq_one_letter_code
_entity_poly.pdbx_strand_id
1 'polypeptide(L)' 'MSQSAPETKLVDSYKLACDGGEGALGHPRVYLQIPNEHGWVECPYCDCKFVHKDHADKTDDQAA' A
#
# COMPACT_ATOMS: atom_id res chain seq x y z
N MET A 1 -12.12 14.11 14.52
CA MET A 1 -12.16 13.58 13.15
C MET A 1 -10.79 13.80 12.54
N SER A 2 -9.89 12.84 12.73
CA SER A 2 -8.53 12.89 12.17
C SER A 2 -8.48 11.84 11.09
N GLN A 3 -8.64 12.26 9.82
CA GLN A 3 -8.37 11.39 8.68
C GLN A 3 -6.85 11.26 8.63
N SER A 4 -6.32 10.27 9.35
CA SER A 4 -4.95 9.82 9.14
C SER A 4 -4.89 9.34 7.70
N ALA A 5 -4.14 10.05 6.86
CA ALA A 5 -3.98 9.72 5.46
C ALA A 5 -3.59 8.22 5.32
N PRO A 6 -4.15 7.50 4.33
CA PRO A 6 -3.81 6.10 4.14
C PRO A 6 -2.30 5.98 3.92
N GLU A 7 -1.65 5.14 4.73
CA GLU A 7 -0.21 4.93 4.69
C GLU A 7 0.15 4.32 3.33
N THR A 8 0.60 5.17 2.41
CA THR A 8 0.87 4.80 1.02
C THR A 8 2.33 4.39 0.88
N LYS A 9 2.55 3.14 0.45
CA LYS A 9 3.87 2.53 0.31
C LYS A 9 4.18 2.32 -1.16
N LEU A 10 5.30 2.90 -1.61
CA LEU A 10 5.79 2.72 -2.97
C LEU A 10 6.54 1.39 -3.10
N VAL A 11 6.14 0.57 -4.06
CA VAL A 11 6.77 -0.72 -4.35
C VAL A 11 7.25 -0.79 -5.79
N ASP A 12 8.33 -1.53 -6.00
CA ASP A 12 8.95 -1.73 -7.32
C ASP A 12 8.43 -2.97 -8.05
N SER A 13 7.56 -3.75 -7.40
CA SER A 13 7.12 -5.05 -7.89
C SER A 13 5.61 -5.16 -7.85
N TYR A 14 5.04 -5.77 -8.89
CA TYR A 14 3.59 -6.06 -8.97
C TYR A 14 3.13 -7.14 -8.00
N LYS A 15 4.04 -7.89 -7.38
CA LYS A 15 3.73 -8.87 -6.34
C LYS A 15 4.48 -8.48 -5.09
N LEU A 16 3.77 -8.32 -3.99
CA LEU A 16 4.35 -7.94 -2.71
C LEU A 16 3.82 -8.84 -1.60
N ALA A 17 4.65 -9.09 -0.61
CA ALA A 17 4.23 -9.68 0.65
C ALA A 17 3.92 -8.55 1.63
N CYS A 18 2.71 -8.56 2.19
CA CYS A 18 2.34 -7.69 3.29
C CYS A 18 2.40 -8.52 4.58
N ASP A 19 3.29 -8.16 5.48
CA ASP A 19 3.51 -8.84 6.76
C ASP A 19 2.84 -8.09 7.94
N GLY A 20 1.87 -7.20 7.68
CA GLY A 20 1.14 -6.53 8.75
C GLY A 20 1.76 -5.23 9.29
N GLY A 21 3.01 -4.93 8.96
CA GLY A 21 3.76 -3.81 9.56
C GLY A 21 4.13 -4.05 11.04
N GLU A 22 5.05 -3.26 11.58
CA GLU A 22 5.49 -3.38 12.98
C GLU A 22 4.37 -2.98 13.94
N GLY A 23 3.62 -3.95 14.47
CA GLY A 23 2.62 -3.71 15.50
C GLY A 23 1.88 -4.97 15.96
N ALA A 24 1.33 -4.92 17.17
CA ALA A 24 0.57 -6.03 17.77
C ALA A 24 -0.76 -6.37 17.04
N LEU A 25 -1.16 -5.55 16.07
CA LEU A 25 -2.32 -5.75 15.19
C LEU A 25 -1.94 -6.20 13.78
N GLY A 26 -0.66 -6.51 13.52
CA GLY A 26 -0.23 -7.03 12.24
C GLY A 26 -0.88 -8.38 11.92
N HIS A 27 -1.24 -8.59 10.66
CA HIS A 27 -1.76 -9.87 10.16
C HIS A 27 -0.63 -10.79 9.68
N PRO A 28 -0.89 -12.11 9.50
CA PRO A 28 0.08 -13.02 8.92
C PRO A 28 0.52 -12.58 7.53
N ARG A 29 1.71 -13.00 7.08
CA ARG A 29 2.20 -12.76 5.71
C ARG A 29 1.13 -13.12 4.68
N VAL A 30 0.63 -12.13 3.94
CA VAL A 30 -0.21 -12.34 2.77
C VAL A 30 0.48 -11.82 1.53
N TYR A 31 0.21 -12.44 0.39
CA TYR A 31 0.74 -12.00 -0.90
C TYR A 31 -0.35 -11.24 -1.64
N LEU A 32 -0.06 -9.98 -1.96
CA LEU A 32 -0.93 -9.11 -2.72
C LEU A 32 -0.35 -8.92 -4.11
N GLN A 33 -1.23 -8.86 -5.11
CA GLN A 33 -0.86 -8.59 -6.49
C GLN A 33 -1.46 -7.25 -6.92
N ILE A 34 -0.59 -6.36 -7.37
CA ILE A 34 -0.96 -5.08 -7.94
C ILE A 34 -1.45 -5.31 -9.38
N PRO A 35 -2.70 -4.93 -9.70
CA PRO A 35 -3.18 -4.95 -11.07
C PRO A 35 -2.46 -3.87 -11.90
N ASN A 36 -1.97 -4.23 -13.09
CA ASN A 36 -1.31 -3.27 -14.01
C ASN A 36 -2.24 -2.15 -14.48
N GLU A 37 -3.56 -2.35 -14.42
CA GLU A 37 -4.55 -1.37 -14.89
C GLU A 37 -4.68 -0.18 -13.94
N HIS A 38 -4.74 -0.44 -12.63
CA HIS A 38 -4.81 0.60 -11.59
C HIS A 38 -3.43 1.00 -11.07
N GLY A 39 -2.48 0.06 -10.99
CA GLY A 39 -1.14 0.28 -10.48
C GLY A 39 -1.02 0.38 -8.96
N TRP A 40 -2.08 0.03 -8.23
CA TRP A 40 -2.06 -0.01 -6.77
C TRP A 40 -2.95 -1.13 -6.21
N VAL A 41 -2.66 -1.57 -4.98
CA VAL A 41 -3.45 -2.54 -4.22
C VAL A 41 -3.49 -2.14 -2.75
N GLU A 42 -4.62 -2.37 -2.09
CA GLU A 42 -4.78 -2.10 -0.65
C GLU A 42 -4.76 -3.42 0.13
N CYS A 43 -4.09 -3.41 1.28
CA CYS A 43 -4.16 -4.54 2.19
C CYS A 43 -5.45 -4.45 3.02
N PRO A 44 -6.33 -5.47 3.01
CA PRO A 44 -7.62 -5.44 3.73
C PRO A 44 -7.49 -5.51 5.25
N TYR A 45 -6.26 -5.57 5.78
CA TYR A 45 -5.98 -5.70 7.20
C TYR A 45 -5.24 -4.49 7.79
N CYS A 46 -4.28 -3.95 7.04
CA CYS A 46 -3.47 -2.81 7.48
C CYS A 46 -3.98 -1.47 6.99
N ASP A 47 -4.92 -1.48 6.03
CA ASP A 47 -5.31 -0.32 5.23
C ASP A 47 -4.10 0.39 4.56
N CYS A 48 -2.97 -0.30 4.45
CA CYS A 48 -1.81 0.19 3.72
C CYS A 48 -2.10 0.10 2.22
N LYS A 49 -1.91 1.22 1.53
CA LYS A 49 -2.04 1.30 0.09
C LYS A 49 -0.68 1.11 -0.55
N PHE A 50 -0.50 0.05 -1.32
CA PHE A 50 0.73 -0.20 -2.06
C PHE A 50 0.58 0.27 -3.49
N VAL A 51 1.44 1.21 -3.90
CA VAL A 51 1.42 1.78 -5.26
C VAL A 51 2.70 1.40 -5.97
N HIS A 52 2.59 0.92 -7.20
CA HIS A 52 3.75 0.62 -8.02
C HIS A 52 4.46 1.92 -8.43
N LYS A 53 5.80 1.97 -8.39
CA LYS A 53 6.57 3.17 -8.75
C LYS A 53 6.19 3.77 -10.10
N ASP A 54 5.87 2.93 -11.07
CA ASP A 54 5.40 3.34 -12.41
C ASP A 54 4.09 4.18 -12.37
N HIS A 55 3.24 3.93 -11.38
CA HIS A 55 1.98 4.64 -11.18
C HIS A 55 2.04 5.71 -10.07
N ALA A 56 3.12 5.74 -9.30
CA ALA A 56 3.34 6.68 -8.21
C ALA A 56 3.46 8.14 -8.68
N ASP A 57 4.09 8.35 -9.84
CA ASP A 57 4.30 9.65 -10.48
C ASP A 57 3.01 10.47 -10.67
N LYS A 58 1.85 9.81 -10.72
CA LYS A 58 0.55 10.46 -10.89
C LYS A 58 -0.15 10.86 -9.58
N THR A 59 0.43 10.55 -8.42
CA THR A 59 -0.28 10.64 -7.13
C THR A 59 0.43 11.47 -6.06
N ASP A 60 1.45 12.26 -6.43
CA ASP A 60 2.12 13.19 -5.53
C ASP A 60 1.28 14.47 -5.32
N ASP A 61 0.25 14.34 -4.49
CA ASP A 61 -0.27 15.44 -3.69
C ASP A 61 -0.93 14.82 -2.47
N GLN A 62 -0.14 14.60 -1.41
CA GLN A 62 -0.58 14.72 -0.01
C GLN A 62 0.49 14.16 0.94
N ALA A 63 1.28 15.06 1.53
CA ALA A 63 1.52 15.15 2.98
C ALA A 63 2.55 16.26 3.26
N ALA A 64 2.05 17.48 3.45
CA ALA A 64 2.71 18.52 4.26
C ALA A 64 1.94 18.68 5.57
#